data_AF-H6QI32-F1
#
_entry.id   AF-H6QI32-F1
#
_cell.length_a   1.000
_cell.length_b   1.000
_cell.length_c   1.000
_cell.angle_alpha   90.00
_cell.angle_beta   90.00
_cell.angle_gamma   90.00
#
_symmetry.space_group_name_H-M   'P 1'
#
loop_
_entity.id
_entity.type
_entity.pdbx_description
1 polymer ?
#
loop_
_entity_poly.entity_id
_entity_poly.type
_entity_poly.pdbx_seq_one_letter_code
_entity_poly.pdbx_strand_id
1 'polypeptide(L)'
;MHHKKLDKWLQPGGHCDGDSNILNVAVKEAIEESGINEIKTINKEIFDIDTHYIPQTHKEPAHYHYDVRFLLKTVNNDNFIKNNESNELKWFNFSDYSKLDIKLERSVTRMIEKFMTINHPAC
;
A
#
# COMPACT_ATOMS: atom_id res chain seq x y z
N MET A 1 -1.56 -2.55 -6.73
CA MET A 1 -0.59 -2.30 -7.81
C MET A 1 0.20 -3.57 -8.08
N HIS A 2 0.28 -4.01 -9.34
CA HIS A 2 1.24 -5.02 -9.75
C HIS A 2 2.60 -4.34 -9.97
N HIS A 3 3.48 -4.43 -8.97
CA HIS A 3 4.77 -3.74 -8.94
C HIS A 3 5.73 -4.35 -9.96
N LYS A 4 6.25 -3.54 -10.89
CA LYS A 4 7.06 -3.99 -12.03
C LYS A 4 8.39 -4.63 -11.64
N LYS A 5 9.13 -3.99 -10.73
CA LYS A 5 10.45 -4.50 -10.27
C LYS A 5 10.34 -5.79 -9.45
N LEU A 6 9.31 -5.91 -8.62
CA LEU A 6 9.13 -7.02 -7.69
C LEU A 6 8.26 -8.15 -8.25
N ASP A 7 7.52 -7.88 -9.33
CA ASP A 7 6.53 -8.78 -9.95
C ASP A 7 5.51 -9.31 -8.92
N LYS A 8 5.01 -8.40 -8.09
CA LYS A 8 4.13 -8.70 -6.95
C LYS A 8 2.98 -7.72 -6.85
N TRP A 9 1.84 -8.20 -6.34
CA TRP A 9 0.71 -7.34 -6.02
C TRP A 9 0.86 -6.73 -4.63
N LEU A 10 1.04 -5.41 -4.58
CA LEU A 10 1.29 -4.61 -3.39
C LEU A 10 0.41 -3.35 -3.39
N GLN A 11 0.26 -2.73 -2.22
CA GLN A 11 -0.25 -1.37 -2.08
C GLN A 11 0.79 -0.35 -2.61
N PRO A 12 0.36 0.87 -3.00
CA PRO A 12 1.30 1.96 -3.24
C PRO A 12 2.12 2.32 -1.99
N GLY A 13 3.35 2.79 -2.18
CA GLY A 13 4.19 3.26 -1.09
C GLY A 13 5.68 3.25 -1.44
N GLY A 14 6.42 4.13 -0.77
CA GLY A 14 7.84 4.35 -1.02
C GLY A 14 8.61 4.74 0.24
N HIS A 15 9.87 5.11 0.04
CA HIS A 15 10.75 5.54 1.12
C HIS A 15 10.42 6.97 1.56
N CYS A 16 10.64 7.27 2.84
CA CYS A 16 10.44 8.63 3.36
C CYS A 16 11.60 9.58 3.00
N ASP A 17 12.77 9.08 2.60
CA ASP A 17 13.92 9.86 2.12
C ASP A 17 14.27 11.11 2.96
N GLY A 18 14.17 10.98 4.28
CA GLY A 18 14.46 12.06 5.24
C GLY A 18 13.26 12.94 5.63
N ASP A 19 12.10 12.76 4.99
CA ASP A 19 10.85 13.38 5.43
C ASP A 19 10.32 12.68 6.68
N SER A 20 10.16 13.45 7.77
CA SER A 20 9.62 12.94 9.03
C SER A 20 8.10 12.85 9.05
N ASN A 21 7.41 13.47 8.08
CA ASN A 21 5.97 13.41 7.93
C ASN A 21 5.57 12.20 7.07
N ILE A 22 5.71 11.02 7.66
CA ILE A 22 5.45 9.73 7.00
C ILE A 22 4.01 9.60 6.45
N LEU A 23 3.03 10.29 7.03
CA LEU A 23 1.65 10.33 6.51
C LEU A 23 1.58 11.09 5.19
N ASN A 24 2.26 12.24 5.11
CA ASN A 24 2.34 13.03 3.89
C ASN A 24 3.06 12.25 2.77
N VAL A 25 4.15 11.55 3.11
CA VAL A 25 4.84 10.65 2.18
C VAL A 25 3.87 9.58 1.66
N ALA A 26 3.13 8.89 2.53
CA ALA A 26 2.19 7.86 2.10
C ALA A 26 1.10 8.39 1.13
N VAL A 27 0.60 9.61 1.36
CA VAL A 27 -0.36 10.25 0.44
C VAL A 27 0.30 10.61 -0.88
N LYS A 28 1.50 11.18 -0.85
CA LYS A 28 2.27 11.56 -2.04
C LYS A 28 2.55 10.34 -2.93
N GLU A 29 3.10 9.27 -2.37
CA GLU A 29 3.39 8.02 -3.08
C GLU A 29 2.11 7.41 -3.68
N ALA A 30 1.02 7.40 -2.91
CA ALA A 30 -0.27 6.93 -3.43
C ALA A 30 -0.74 7.74 -4.65
N ILE A 31 -0.53 9.06 -4.66
CA ILE A 31 -0.87 9.92 -5.82
C ILE A 31 0.07 9.62 -6.99
N GLU A 32 1.39 9.55 -6.76
CA GLU A 32 2.41 9.37 -7.80
C GLU A 32 2.32 8.00 -8.48
N GLU A 33 2.06 6.94 -7.72
CA GLU A 33 1.98 5.57 -8.25
C GLU A 33 0.63 5.23 -8.86
N SER A 34 -0.45 5.85 -8.38
CA SER A 34 -1.80 5.57 -8.89
C SER A 34 -2.28 6.57 -9.94
N GLY A 35 -1.68 7.77 -10.02
CA GLY A 35 -2.17 8.87 -10.84
C GLY A 35 -3.50 9.47 -10.39
N ILE A 36 -4.04 9.08 -9.22
CA ILE A 36 -5.27 9.64 -8.68
C ILE A 36 -4.93 10.89 -7.88
N ASN A 37 -5.35 12.06 -8.37
CA ASN A 37 -4.98 13.35 -7.77
C ASN A 37 -5.70 13.65 -6.44
N GLU A 38 -6.90 13.12 -6.23
CA GLU A 38 -7.73 13.44 -5.07
C GLU A 38 -7.73 12.29 -4.05
N ILE A 39 -6.59 12.09 -3.41
CA ILE A 39 -6.44 11.14 -2.29
C ILE A 39 -6.43 11.89 -0.95
N LYS A 40 -7.20 11.40 0.02
CA LYS A 40 -7.22 11.90 1.39
C LYS A 40 -7.08 10.75 2.38
N THR A 41 -6.53 11.05 3.55
CA THR A 41 -6.46 10.11 4.66
C THR A 41 -7.85 9.91 5.27
N ILE A 42 -8.24 8.68 5.61
CA ILE A 42 -9.50 8.43 6.35
C ILE A 42 -9.40 9.02 7.76
N ASN A 43 -8.27 8.78 8.43
CA ASN A 43 -7.85 9.41 9.68
C ASN A 43 -6.30 9.54 9.69
N LYS A 44 -5.74 10.13 10.75
CA LYS A 44 -4.29 10.32 10.88
C LYS A 44 -3.59 9.20 11.67
N GLU A 45 -4.34 8.19 12.10
CA GLU A 45 -3.80 7.10 12.91
C GLU A 45 -3.02 6.12 12.06
N ILE A 46 -1.96 5.57 12.63
CA ILE A 46 -1.26 4.45 12.00
C ILE A 46 -2.22 3.27 11.95
N PHE A 47 -2.54 2.82 10.74
CA PHE A 47 -3.42 1.68 10.55
C PHE A 47 -2.70 0.38 10.88
N ASP A 48 -1.44 0.23 10.46
CA ASP A 48 -0.70 -1.01 10.56
C ASP A 48 0.81 -0.76 10.45
N ILE A 49 1.63 -1.62 11.06
CA ILE A 49 3.10 -1.59 10.93
C ILE A 49 3.57 -2.98 10.53
N ASP A 50 4.38 -3.06 9.48
CA ASP A 50 5.08 -4.29 9.08
C ASP A 50 6.56 -4.16 9.27
N THR A 51 7.24 -5.28 9.48
CA THR A 51 8.69 -5.33 9.49
C THR A 51 9.15 -6.45 8.59
N HIS A 52 10.02 -6.14 7.65
CA HIS A 52 10.61 -7.15 6.78
C HIS A 52 12.10 -6.91 6.59
N TYR A 53 12.83 -8.00 6.47
CA TYR A 53 14.27 -7.99 6.30
C TYR A 53 14.63 -7.73 4.84
N ILE A 54 15.55 -6.78 4.63
CA ILE A 54 16.19 -6.52 3.35
C ILE A 54 17.60 -7.11 3.39
N PRO A 55 17.89 -8.11 2.53
CA PRO A 55 19.25 -8.64 2.40
C PRO A 55 20.22 -7.54 1.94
N GLN A 56 21.49 -7.70 2.30
CA GLN A 56 22.55 -6.82 1.84
C GLN A 56 22.56 -6.73 0.31
N THR A 57 22.67 -5.52 -0.22
CA THR A 57 22.89 -5.26 -1.64
C THR A 57 24.28 -4.66 -1.85
N HIS A 58 24.62 -4.35 -3.11
CA HIS A 58 25.83 -3.60 -3.42
C HIS A 58 25.78 -2.13 -2.95
N LYS A 59 24.59 -1.62 -2.60
CA LYS A 59 24.39 -0.22 -2.19
C LYS A 59 24.29 -0.05 -0.68
N GLU A 60 23.77 -1.05 0.02
CA GLU A 60 23.42 -0.93 1.44
C GLU A 60 23.61 -2.26 2.19
N PRO A 61 24.01 -2.20 3.48
CA PRO A 61 24.08 -3.38 4.32
C PRO A 61 22.69 -3.98 4.55
N ALA A 62 22.65 -5.23 5.00
CA ALA A 62 21.40 -5.85 5.42
C ALA A 62 20.74 -5.05 6.56
N HIS A 63 19.44 -4.83 6.48
CA HIS A 63 18.69 -4.05 7.45
C HIS A 63 17.21 -4.42 7.44
N TYR A 64 16.43 -3.84 8.34
CA TYR A 64 14.98 -4.00 8.37
C TYR A 64 14.29 -2.77 7.80
N HIS A 65 13.31 -3.00 6.94
CA HIS A 65 12.31 -2.02 6.59
C HIS A 65 11.16 -2.06 7.60
N TYR A 66 10.68 -0.87 7.98
CA TYR A 66 9.48 -0.69 8.78
C TYR A 66 8.44 0.01 7.92
N ASP A 67 7.41 -0.72 7.52
CA ASP A 67 6.33 -0.15 6.71
C ASP A 67 5.27 0.42 7.65
N VAL A 68 5.19 1.75 7.76
CA VAL A 68 4.10 2.42 8.48
C VAL A 68 2.96 2.71 7.51
N ARG A 69 1.78 2.16 7.79
CA ARG A 69 0.68 2.09 6.82
C ARG A 69 -0.52 2.86 7.30
N PHE A 70 -1.21 3.50 6.36
CA PHE A 70 -2.35 4.37 6.61
C PHE A 70 -3.52 3.99 5.72
N LEU A 71 -4.74 4.27 6.20
CA LEU A 71 -5.94 4.13 5.39
C LEU A 71 -6.19 5.43 4.62
N LEU A 72 -6.19 5.31 3.30
CA LEU A 72 -6.46 6.40 2.37
C LEU A 72 -7.76 6.13 1.62
N LYS A 73 -8.38 7.20 1.11
CA LYS A 73 -9.55 7.14 0.25
C LYS A 73 -9.40 8.12 -0.90
N THR A 74 -9.96 7.77 -2.04
CA THR A 74 -10.16 8.69 -3.15
C THR A 74 -11.35 9.60 -2.84
N VAL A 75 -11.36 10.77 -3.46
CA VAL A 75 -12.45 11.76 -3.35
C VAL A 75 -12.83 12.17 -4.76
N ASN A 76 -14.13 12.20 -5.06
CA ASN A 76 -14.74 12.59 -6.34
C ASN A 76 -14.38 11.75 -7.58
N ASN A 77 -13.19 11.14 -7.63
CA ASN A 77 -12.67 10.38 -8.76
C ASN A 77 -11.68 9.30 -8.27
N ASP A 78 -11.82 8.09 -8.80
CA ASP A 78 -10.97 6.92 -8.50
C ASP A 78 -10.29 6.33 -9.75
N ASN A 79 -10.35 7.04 -10.89
CA ASN A 79 -9.67 6.68 -12.12
C ASN A 79 -8.16 6.77 -11.92
N PHE A 80 -7.50 5.61 -11.96
CA PHE A 80 -6.05 5.52 -11.86
C PHE A 80 -5.38 5.55 -13.24
N ILE A 81 -4.14 6.03 -13.26
CA ILE A 81 -3.24 6.01 -14.42
C ILE A 81 -1.95 5.33 -13.96
N LYS A 82 -1.61 4.22 -14.61
CA LYS A 82 -0.36 3.52 -14.32
C LYS A 82 0.86 4.35 -14.71
N ASN A 83 1.94 4.21 -13.96
CA ASN A 83 3.23 4.80 -14.25
C ASN A 83 4.27 3.73 -14.66
N ASN A 84 5.55 4.08 -14.69
CA ASN A 84 6.62 3.16 -15.07
C ASN A 84 6.94 2.08 -14.02
N GLU A 85 6.42 2.22 -12.80
CA GLU A 85 6.65 1.32 -11.67
C GLU A 85 5.60 0.22 -11.57
N SER A 86 4.49 0.37 -12.30
CA SER A 86 3.37 -0.56 -12.30
C SER A 86 3.20 -1.27 -13.65
N ASN A 87 3.04 -2.59 -13.59
CA ASN A 87 2.54 -3.38 -14.71
C ASN A 87 1.03 -3.18 -14.87
N GLU A 88 0.31 -3.13 -13.74
CA GLU A 88 -1.14 -3.02 -13.67
C GLU A 88 -1.59 -2.35 -12.35
N LEU A 89 -2.75 -1.69 -12.39
CA LEU A 89 -3.47 -1.17 -11.23
C LEU A 89 -4.88 -1.76 -11.23
N LYS A 90 -5.40 -2.10 -10.05
CA LYS A 90 -6.69 -2.78 -9.92
C LYS A 90 -7.36 -2.43 -8.60
N TRP A 91 -8.62 -2.02 -8.68
CA TRP A 91 -9.54 -1.98 -7.54
C TRP A 91 -10.18 -3.36 -7.35
N PHE A 92 -10.44 -3.73 -6.10
CA PHE A 92 -11.18 -4.93 -5.76
C PHE A 92 -11.92 -4.74 -4.44
N ASN A 93 -12.98 -5.50 -4.23
CA ASN A 93 -13.71 -5.50 -2.96
C ASN A 93 -12.96 -6.33 -1.91
N PHE A 94 -12.82 -5.79 -0.70
CA PHE A 94 -12.24 -6.50 0.43
C PHE A 94 -13.02 -7.77 0.82
N SER A 95 -14.34 -7.86 0.58
CA SER A 95 -15.11 -9.08 0.87
C SER A 95 -14.76 -10.26 -0.03
N ASP A 96 -14.20 -9.99 -1.21
CA ASP A 96 -14.03 -10.99 -2.27
C ASP A 96 -12.56 -11.15 -2.70
N TYR A 97 -11.61 -10.59 -1.95
CA TYR A 97 -10.18 -10.62 -2.31
C TYR A 97 -9.63 -12.04 -2.50
N SER A 98 -10.19 -13.03 -1.79
CA SER A 98 -9.80 -14.44 -1.89
C SER A 98 -10.25 -15.11 -3.20
N LYS A 99 -11.20 -14.51 -3.92
CA LYS A 99 -11.71 -15.00 -5.21
C LYS A 99 -10.98 -14.37 -6.41
N LEU A 100 -10.04 -13.47 -6.16
CA LEU A 100 -9.28 -12.84 -7.22
C LEU A 100 -8.38 -13.87 -7.89
N ASP A 101 -8.30 -13.82 -9.22
CA ASP A 101 -7.34 -14.58 -10.02
C ASP A 101 -5.92 -13.94 -9.98
N ILE A 102 -5.56 -13.36 -8.83
CA ILE A 102 -4.25 -12.77 -8.57
C ILE A 102 -3.77 -13.15 -7.17
N LYS A 103 -2.47 -13.41 -7.05
CA LYS A 103 -1.85 -13.68 -5.75
C LYS A 103 -1.46 -12.38 -5.07
N LEU A 104 -2.19 -12.04 -4.00
CA LEU A 104 -1.83 -10.93 -3.11
C LEU A 104 -0.76 -11.38 -2.10
N GLU A 105 0.20 -10.50 -1.80
CA GLU A 105 1.22 -10.78 -0.79
C GLU A 105 0.61 -10.79 0.63
N ARG A 106 1.24 -11.52 1.57
CA ARG A 106 0.82 -11.55 2.99
C ARG A 106 0.75 -10.14 3.59
N SER A 107 1.71 -9.30 3.22
CA SER A 107 1.78 -7.88 3.57
C SER A 107 0.48 -7.12 3.23
N VAL A 108 -0.18 -7.46 2.12
CA VAL A 108 -1.46 -6.86 1.70
C VAL A 108 -2.65 -7.53 2.40
N THR A 109 -2.71 -8.86 2.38
CA THR A 109 -3.87 -9.62 2.90
C THR A 109 -4.10 -9.38 4.39
N ARG A 110 -3.04 -9.19 5.19
CA ARG A 110 -3.16 -8.90 6.63
C ARG A 110 -3.85 -7.57 6.92
N MET A 111 -3.65 -6.57 6.05
CA MET A 111 -4.32 -5.28 6.17
C MET A 111 -5.81 -5.42 5.86
N ILE A 112 -6.16 -6.23 4.85
CA ILE A 112 -7.56 -6.52 4.49
C ILE A 112 -8.26 -7.23 5.66
N GLU A 113 -7.65 -8.30 6.19
CA GLU A 113 -8.17 -9.05 7.35
C GLU A 113 -8.40 -8.14 8.58
N LYS A 114 -7.42 -7.28 8.89
CA LYS A 114 -7.52 -6.30 9.97
C LYS A 114 -8.66 -5.31 9.72
N PHE A 115 -8.77 -4.77 8.51
CA PHE A 115 -9.81 -3.82 8.14
C PHE A 115 -11.21 -4.45 8.29
N MET A 116 -11.38 -5.68 7.79
CA MET A 116 -12.66 -6.39 7.89
C MET A 116 -13.02 -6.69 9.35
N THR A 117 -12.05 -7.05 10.19
CA THR A 117 -12.29 -7.33 11.62
C THR A 117 -12.74 -6.08 12.38
N ILE A 118 -12.16 -4.92 12.09
CA ILE A 118 -12.49 -3.66 12.77
C ILE A 118 -13.87 -3.13 12.34
N ASN A 119 -14.23 -3.28 11.06
CA ASN A 119 -15.48 -2.72 10.51
C ASN A 119 -16.66 -3.70 10.54
N HIS A 120 -16.39 -4.99 10.75
CA HIS A 120 -17.39 -6.03 10.97
C HIS A 120 -17.01 -6.86 12.20
N PRO A 121 -17.03 -6.28 13.42
CA PRO A 121 -16.78 -7.05 14.62
C PRO A 121 -17.78 -8.20 14.67
N ALA A 122 -17.29 -9.42 14.90
CA ALA A 122 -18.17 -10.55 15.18
C ALA A 122 -19.09 -10.16 16.36
N CYS A 123 -20.41 -10.26 16.15
CA CYS A 123 -21.41 -10.02 17.18
C CYS A 123 -21.19 -10.92 18.41
#